data_AF-Q54L16-F1
#
_entry.id   AF-Q54L16-F1
#
_cell.length_a   1.000
_cell.length_b   1.000
_cell.length_c   1.000
_cell.angle_alpha   90.00
_cell.angle_beta   90.00
_cell.angle_gamma   90.00
#
_symmetry.space_group_name_H-M   'P 1'
#
loop_
_entity.id
_entity.type
_entity.pdbx_description
1 polymer ?
#
loop_
_entity_poly.entity_id
_entity_poly.type
_entity_poly.pdbx_seq_one_letter_code
_entity_poly.pdbx_strand_id
1 'polypeptide(L)'
;MKDSQIFPITIEDVKKICYAIQYHKCGELYRFLGVKKEDTIDKIAHTYKEIKSNFKNDEIVTASLDAAYEIISDKRLRDYYDEKLYDDMVREELKYFQSLNQKNQTLLSTIGALLAPLEIISLVINTTPSPPSISSLQILRSFIKKHSAFSLGKIVLTQAMLPSTLAMIIQPLFILKDKYTYSFSMVGKLTDEIVSYLSTFIITFPLDCYMQTAHNLSFLEVVKKVVLCQDGVTRKLNFKNVAYTFISSFGMYALSRLLRIGYNKVEAYVESKSLENPNSTFWRNSLIIKSIYVKSIFMSLFLVPYEAIHSQYSYLYVQRYLGKPTLSLSINPISLAVDLVKSQGYRKLYKSLPFSYISLLLEEYLISNISTDL
;
A
#
# COMPACT_ATOMS: atom_id res chain seq x y z
N MET A 1 -32.47 -25.62 40.28
CA MET A 1 -32.70 -25.16 38.90
C MET A 1 -33.66 -23.99 38.98
N LYS A 2 -33.20 -22.76 38.68
CA LYS A 2 -34.08 -21.59 38.61
C LYS A 2 -34.47 -21.42 37.15
N ASP A 3 -35.73 -21.65 36.84
CA ASP A 3 -36.33 -21.32 35.57
C ASP A 3 -36.09 -19.83 35.29
N SER A 4 -35.34 -19.54 34.23
CA SER A 4 -35.26 -18.20 33.68
C SER A 4 -36.56 -17.99 32.91
N GLN A 5 -37.47 -17.19 33.48
CA GLN A 5 -38.59 -16.64 32.73
C GLN A 5 -38.01 -15.87 31.54
N ILE A 6 -38.14 -16.45 30.34
CA ILE A 6 -37.84 -15.76 29.09
C ILE A 6 -38.98 -14.76 28.88
N PHE A 7 -38.79 -13.52 29.31
CA PHE A 7 -39.72 -12.44 28.99
C PHE A 7 -39.79 -12.29 27.47
N PRO A 8 -40.98 -12.16 26.86
CA PRO A 8 -41.10 -11.95 25.43
C PRO A 8 -40.40 -10.64 25.02
N ILE A 9 -39.93 -10.58 23.77
CA ILE A 9 -39.44 -9.34 23.16
C ILE A 9 -40.61 -8.35 23.05
N THR A 10 -40.43 -7.15 23.58
CA THR A 10 -41.40 -6.05 23.50
C THR A 10 -41.13 -5.16 22.28
N ILE A 11 -42.08 -4.29 21.93
CA ILE A 11 -41.89 -3.32 20.85
C ILE A 11 -40.77 -2.33 21.21
N GLU A 12 -40.63 -1.98 22.49
CA GLU A 12 -39.57 -1.13 23.02
C GLU A 12 -38.18 -1.75 22.80
N ASP A 13 -38.05 -3.07 22.94
CA ASP A 13 -36.81 -3.78 22.69
C ASP A 13 -36.43 -3.76 21.21
N VAL A 14 -37.39 -3.99 20.32
CA VAL A 14 -37.15 -3.90 18.87
C VAL A 14 -36.75 -2.48 18.49
N LYS A 15 -37.43 -1.47 19.03
CA LYS A 15 -37.06 -0.05 18.82
C LYS A 15 -35.63 0.23 19.29
N LYS A 16 -35.23 -0.31 20.44
CA LYS A 16 -33.88 -0.15 20.98
C LYS A 16 -32.81 -0.77 20.06
N ILE A 17 -33.07 -1.96 19.53
CA ILE A 17 -32.18 -2.62 18.57
C ILE A 17 -32.07 -1.82 17.27
N CYS A 18 -33.21 -1.43 16.69
CA CYS A 18 -33.23 -0.59 15.49
C CYS A 18 -32.56 0.77 15.72
N TYR A 19 -32.71 1.36 16.90
CA TYR A 19 -32.11 2.64 17.25
C TYR A 19 -30.58 2.56 17.31
N ALA A 20 -30.00 1.52 17.91
CA ALA A 20 -28.55 1.32 17.89
C ALA A 20 -28.02 1.12 16.45
N ILE A 21 -28.73 0.33 15.64
CA ILE A 21 -28.29 0.03 14.27
C ILE A 21 -28.37 1.28 13.38
N GLN A 22 -29.51 1.98 13.39
CA GLN A 22 -29.81 3.06 12.44
C GLN A 22 -29.34 4.43 12.93
N TYR A 23 -29.65 4.79 14.18
CA TYR A 23 -29.37 6.13 14.70
C TYR A 23 -27.93 6.28 15.14
N HIS A 24 -27.41 5.30 15.87
CA HIS A 24 -25.98 5.26 16.24
C HIS A 24 -25.08 4.75 15.12
N LYS A 25 -25.66 4.36 13.97
CA LYS A 25 -24.94 3.86 12.79
C LYS A 25 -23.95 2.75 13.13
N CYS A 26 -24.28 1.92 14.12
CA CYS A 26 -23.40 0.83 14.55
C CYS A 26 -23.22 -0.22 13.45
N GLY A 27 -24.19 -0.35 12.53
CA GLY A 27 -24.18 -1.40 11.53
C GLY A 27 -24.27 -2.79 12.18
N GLU A 28 -23.38 -3.71 11.77
CA GLU A 28 -23.28 -5.03 12.39
C GLU A 28 -22.61 -4.91 13.77
N LEU A 29 -23.38 -5.20 14.83
CA LEU A 29 -23.01 -4.89 16.21
C LEU A 29 -21.76 -5.64 16.71
N TYR A 30 -21.54 -6.91 16.33
CA TYR A 30 -20.38 -7.68 16.80
C TYR A 30 -19.08 -7.10 16.25
N ARG A 31 -19.05 -6.83 14.94
CA ARG A 31 -17.93 -6.21 14.26
C ARG A 31 -17.70 -4.78 14.73
N PHE A 32 -18.76 -4.02 14.99
CA PHE A 32 -18.65 -2.68 15.58
C PHE A 32 -17.93 -2.70 16.93
N LEU A 33 -18.22 -3.72 17.77
CA LEU A 33 -17.53 -3.95 19.04
C LEU A 33 -16.20 -4.72 18.90
N GLY A 34 -15.80 -5.13 17.70
CA GLY A 34 -14.57 -5.90 17.48
C GLY A 34 -14.58 -7.30 18.10
N VAL A 35 -15.74 -7.91 18.29
CA VAL A 35 -15.93 -9.24 18.90
C VAL A 35 -16.53 -10.22 17.89
N LYS A 36 -16.49 -11.51 18.21
CA LYS A 36 -17.15 -12.56 17.41
C LYS A 36 -18.53 -12.89 17.97
N LYS A 37 -19.44 -13.35 17.11
CA LYS A 37 -20.77 -13.83 17.50
C LYS A 37 -20.71 -14.98 18.51
N GLU A 38 -19.63 -15.76 18.52
CA GLU A 38 -19.44 -16.88 19.45
C GLU A 38 -18.74 -16.47 20.77
N ASP A 39 -18.31 -15.21 20.91
CA ASP A 39 -17.61 -14.76 22.10
C ASP A 39 -18.52 -14.76 23.33
N THR A 40 -17.94 -15.12 24.47
CA THR A 40 -18.61 -15.11 25.77
C THR A 40 -18.90 -13.69 26.24
N ILE A 41 -19.92 -13.50 27.07
CA ILE A 41 -20.30 -12.19 27.61
C ILE A 41 -19.12 -11.52 28.32
N ASP A 42 -18.32 -12.28 29.08
CA ASP A 42 -17.13 -11.76 29.78
C ASP A 42 -16.09 -11.21 28.80
N LYS A 43 -15.86 -11.92 27.68
CA LYS A 43 -14.94 -11.47 26.64
C LYS A 43 -15.47 -10.21 25.95
N ILE A 44 -16.75 -10.18 25.63
CA ILE A 44 -17.40 -9.01 25.02
C ILE A 44 -17.30 -7.79 25.95
N ALA A 45 -17.58 -7.97 27.25
CA ALA A 45 -17.46 -6.93 28.26
C ALA A 45 -16.02 -6.40 28.40
N HIS A 46 -15.03 -7.29 28.33
CA HIS A 46 -13.62 -6.89 28.35
C HIS A 46 -13.24 -6.06 27.12
N THR A 47 -13.56 -6.56 25.91
CA THR A 47 -13.24 -5.85 24.65
C THR A 47 -13.95 -4.50 24.56
N TYR A 48 -15.22 -4.42 24.96
CA TYR A 48 -15.96 -3.16 25.02
C TYR A 48 -15.28 -2.14 25.95
N LYS A 49 -14.85 -2.54 27.17
CA LYS A 49 -14.14 -1.64 28.10
C LYS A 49 -12.81 -1.15 27.51
N GLU A 50 -12.08 -2.03 26.85
CA GLU A 50 -10.82 -1.70 26.17
C GLU A 50 -11.04 -0.68 25.05
N ILE A 51 -11.98 -0.92 24.14
CA ILE A 51 -12.28 -0.02 23.02
C ILE A 51 -12.80 1.32 23.54
N LYS A 52 -13.79 1.31 24.45
CA LYS A 52 -14.36 2.54 25.02
C LYS A 52 -13.30 3.40 25.72
N SER A 53 -12.28 2.78 26.33
CA SER A 53 -11.19 3.53 26.96
C SER A 53 -10.36 4.39 25.98
N ASN A 54 -10.35 4.02 24.69
CA ASN A 54 -9.65 4.76 23.64
C ASN A 54 -10.44 5.98 23.13
N PHE A 55 -11.75 6.05 23.40
CA PHE A 55 -12.66 7.08 22.87
C PHE A 55 -13.34 7.90 23.98
N LYS A 56 -12.76 7.96 25.19
CA LYS A 56 -13.36 8.66 26.35
C LYS A 56 -13.75 10.12 26.10
N ASN A 57 -13.12 10.79 25.14
CA ASN A 57 -13.36 12.19 24.79
C ASN A 57 -14.30 12.37 23.59
N ASP A 58 -14.78 11.27 22.99
CA ASP A 58 -15.70 11.28 21.86
C ASP A 58 -17.07 10.78 22.33
N GLU A 59 -17.95 11.71 22.68
CA GLU A 59 -19.29 11.41 23.21
C GLU A 59 -20.14 10.64 22.21
N ILE A 60 -20.00 10.92 20.90
CA ILE A 60 -20.79 10.29 19.84
C ILE A 60 -20.37 8.83 19.67
N VAL A 61 -19.06 8.57 19.58
CA VAL A 61 -18.54 7.20 19.46
C VAL A 61 -18.83 6.42 20.73
N THR A 62 -18.67 7.06 21.90
CA THR A 62 -18.94 6.40 23.19
C THR A 62 -20.42 6.01 23.32
N ALA A 63 -21.36 6.89 22.98
CA ALA A 63 -22.78 6.58 23.00
C ALA A 63 -23.14 5.42 22.04
N SER A 64 -22.46 5.36 20.88
CA SER A 64 -22.66 4.31 19.90
C SER A 64 -22.11 2.97 20.38
N LEU A 65 -20.94 2.95 21.03
CA LEU A 65 -20.38 1.76 21.68
C LEU A 65 -21.30 1.25 22.79
N ASP A 66 -21.88 2.17 23.57
CA ASP A 66 -22.79 1.83 24.67
C ASP A 66 -24.08 1.18 24.14
N ALA A 67 -24.68 1.75 23.09
CA ALA A 67 -25.86 1.21 22.44
C ALA A 67 -25.62 -0.20 21.87
N ALA A 68 -24.47 -0.42 21.21
CA ALA A 68 -24.11 -1.74 20.67
C ALA A 68 -23.87 -2.77 21.78
N TYR A 69 -23.15 -2.39 22.84
CA TYR A 69 -22.87 -3.27 23.97
C TYR A 69 -24.13 -3.62 24.75
N GLU A 70 -25.05 -2.68 24.92
CA GLU A 70 -26.32 -2.90 25.61
C GLU A 70 -27.18 -4.00 24.95
N ILE A 71 -27.17 -4.09 23.61
CA ILE A 71 -27.88 -5.14 22.87
C ILE A 71 -27.16 -6.47 22.98
N ILE A 72 -25.84 -6.50 22.78
CA ILE A 72 -25.08 -7.75 22.73
C ILE A 72 -24.91 -8.37 24.12
N SER A 73 -24.84 -7.56 25.18
CA SER A 73 -24.68 -8.06 26.55
C SER A 73 -25.97 -8.62 27.15
N ASP A 74 -27.15 -8.18 26.69
CA ASP A 74 -28.44 -8.76 27.06
C ASP A 74 -28.73 -9.97 26.16
N LYS A 75 -28.71 -11.17 26.73
CA LYS A 75 -28.96 -12.42 26.01
C LYS A 75 -30.24 -12.39 25.18
N ARG A 76 -31.32 -11.82 25.70
CA ARG A 76 -32.62 -11.80 25.03
C ARG A 76 -32.59 -10.86 23.82
N LEU A 77 -31.98 -9.68 23.96
CA LEU A 77 -31.82 -8.73 22.84
C LEU A 77 -30.87 -9.28 21.78
N ARG A 78 -29.77 -9.91 22.22
CA ARG A 78 -28.80 -10.58 21.36
C ARG A 78 -29.45 -11.72 20.56
N ASP A 79 -30.23 -12.59 21.20
CA ASP A 79 -30.91 -13.70 20.54
C ASP A 79 -31.88 -13.19 19.45
N TYR A 80 -32.62 -12.10 19.72
CA TYR A 80 -33.48 -11.47 18.72
C TYR A 80 -32.69 -10.84 17.56
N TYR A 81 -31.62 -10.09 17.86
CA TYR A 81 -30.74 -9.51 16.84
C TYR A 81 -30.14 -10.60 15.94
N ASP A 82 -29.65 -11.68 16.54
CA ASP A 82 -29.04 -12.82 15.86
C ASP A 82 -30.00 -13.54 14.93
N GLU A 83 -31.27 -13.70 15.32
CA GLU A 83 -32.28 -14.41 14.55
C GLU A 83 -32.90 -13.55 13.44
N LYS A 84 -33.11 -12.25 13.70
CA LYS A 84 -33.93 -11.40 12.81
C LYS A 84 -33.15 -10.42 11.95
N LEU A 85 -31.96 -9.99 12.38
CA LEU A 85 -31.28 -8.84 11.76
C LEU A 85 -29.84 -9.16 11.36
N TYR A 86 -29.13 -10.00 12.10
CA TYR A 86 -27.70 -10.24 11.90
C TYR A 86 -27.34 -10.62 10.47
N ASP A 87 -28.02 -11.61 9.88
CA ASP A 87 -27.70 -12.10 8.53
C ASP A 87 -27.92 -11.04 7.44
N ASP A 88 -28.96 -10.20 7.60
CA ASP A 88 -29.25 -9.12 6.67
C ASP A 88 -28.23 -7.98 6.83
N MET A 89 -27.86 -7.62 8.06
CA MET A 89 -26.82 -6.64 8.35
C MET A 89 -25.46 -7.08 7.78
N VAL A 90 -25.07 -8.33 8.00
CA VAL A 90 -23.84 -8.90 7.42
C VAL A 90 -23.89 -8.83 5.89
N ARG A 91 -25.03 -9.12 5.27
CA ARG A 91 -25.19 -9.07 3.81
C ARG A 91 -25.10 -7.65 3.25
N GLU A 92 -25.76 -6.69 3.89
CA GLU A 92 -25.68 -5.27 3.50
C GLU A 92 -24.26 -4.73 3.64
N GLU A 93 -23.61 -5.04 4.76
CA GLU A 93 -22.23 -4.63 5.01
C GLU A 93 -21.28 -5.24 3.97
N LEU A 94 -21.43 -6.53 3.65
CA LEU A 94 -20.65 -7.20 2.60
C LEU A 94 -20.86 -6.54 1.22
N LYS A 95 -22.10 -6.19 0.84
CA LYS A 95 -22.39 -5.47 -0.41
C LYS A 95 -21.76 -4.08 -0.42
N TYR A 96 -21.84 -3.36 0.69
CA TYR A 96 -21.22 -2.05 0.84
C TYR A 96 -19.70 -2.15 0.67
N PHE A 97 -19.04 -3.07 1.38
CA PHE A 97 -17.60 -3.30 1.25
C PHE A 97 -17.20 -3.74 -0.15
N GLN A 98 -17.99 -4.59 -0.82
CA GLN A 98 -17.74 -4.96 -2.22
C GLN A 98 -17.81 -3.74 -3.14
N SER A 99 -18.83 -2.89 -2.99
CA SER A 99 -18.97 -1.68 -3.80
C SER A 99 -17.85 -0.66 -3.55
N LEU A 100 -17.44 -0.49 -2.29
CA LEU A 100 -16.36 0.41 -1.88
C LEU A 100 -15.01 -0.12 -2.38
N ASN A 101 -14.78 -1.43 -2.29
CA ASN A 101 -13.59 -2.06 -2.85
C ASN A 101 -13.55 -1.92 -4.38
N GLN A 102 -14.68 -2.10 -5.08
CA GLN A 102 -14.75 -1.93 -6.54
C GLN A 102 -14.47 -0.48 -6.97
N LYS A 103 -15.04 0.51 -6.24
CA LYS A 103 -14.74 1.93 -6.47
C LYS A 103 -13.25 2.23 -6.24
N ASN A 104 -12.70 1.78 -5.11
CA ASN A 104 -11.29 1.95 -4.78
C ASN A 104 -10.37 1.26 -5.79
N GLN A 105 -10.73 0.07 -6.28
CA GLN A 105 -9.97 -0.64 -7.32
C GLN A 105 -9.98 0.11 -8.64
N THR A 106 -11.13 0.62 -9.05
CA THR A 106 -11.27 1.42 -10.29
C THR A 106 -10.42 2.69 -10.20
N LEU A 107 -10.45 3.34 -9.04
CA LEU A 107 -9.66 4.52 -8.76
C LEU A 107 -8.16 4.22 -8.79
N LEU A 108 -7.71 3.22 -8.03
CA LEU A 108 -6.31 2.79 -7.99
C LEU A 108 -5.80 2.35 -9.37
N SER A 109 -6.65 1.69 -10.16
CA SER A 109 -6.33 1.34 -11.56
C SER A 109 -6.20 2.58 -12.43
N THR A 110 -7.06 3.59 -12.26
CA THR A 110 -7.00 4.86 -13.00
C THR A 110 -5.73 5.63 -12.65
N ILE A 111 -5.42 5.77 -11.36
CA ILE A 111 -4.18 6.39 -10.87
C ILE A 111 -2.97 5.64 -11.43
N GLY A 112 -2.94 4.31 -11.30
CA GLY A 112 -1.85 3.50 -11.81
C GLY A 112 -1.67 3.60 -13.34
N ALA A 113 -2.76 3.62 -14.10
CA ALA A 113 -2.71 3.80 -15.55
C ALA A 113 -2.16 5.18 -15.97
N LEU A 114 -2.50 6.23 -15.24
CA LEU A 114 -2.01 7.59 -15.48
C LEU A 114 -0.52 7.74 -15.11
N LEU A 115 -0.08 7.07 -14.05
CA LEU A 115 1.31 7.15 -13.56
C LEU A 115 2.25 6.18 -14.28
N ALA A 116 1.76 5.07 -14.83
CA ALA A 116 2.57 4.04 -15.51
C ALA A 116 3.58 4.60 -16.54
N PRO A 117 3.22 5.55 -17.43
CA PRO A 117 4.21 6.14 -18.34
C PRO A 117 5.39 6.81 -17.63
N LEU A 118 5.14 7.49 -16.50
CA LEU A 118 6.19 8.16 -15.73
C LEU A 118 7.08 7.15 -15.01
N GLU A 119 6.50 6.10 -14.43
CA GLU A 119 7.25 5.01 -13.80
C GLU A 119 8.15 4.29 -14.81
N ILE A 120 7.66 4.03 -16.03
CA ILE A 120 8.45 3.46 -17.14
C ILE A 120 9.63 4.36 -17.48
N ILE A 121 9.37 5.67 -17.63
CA ILE A 121 10.40 6.65 -17.99
C ILE A 121 11.49 6.66 -16.91
N SER A 122 11.10 6.71 -15.63
CA SER A 122 12.05 6.70 -14.53
C SER A 122 12.85 5.40 -14.48
N LEU A 123 12.22 4.23 -14.65
CA LEU A 123 12.92 2.95 -14.72
C LEU A 123 13.96 2.94 -15.85
N VAL A 124 13.60 3.39 -17.05
CA VAL A 124 14.50 3.46 -18.21
C VAL A 124 15.69 4.38 -17.92
N ILE A 125 15.44 5.57 -17.35
CA ILE A 125 16.50 6.52 -16.99
C ILE A 125 17.44 5.93 -15.93
N ASN A 126 16.88 5.28 -14.92
CA ASN A 126 17.63 4.72 -13.80
C ASN A 126 18.44 3.50 -14.21
N THR A 127 17.94 2.65 -15.11
CA THR A 127 18.63 1.43 -15.55
C THR A 127 19.62 1.66 -16.68
N THR A 128 19.48 2.73 -17.48
CA THR A 128 20.39 2.99 -18.61
C THR A 128 21.78 3.45 -18.13
N PRO A 129 22.87 2.70 -18.39
CA PRO A 129 24.22 3.16 -18.13
C PRO A 129 24.51 4.38 -18.99
N SER A 130 24.86 5.50 -18.37
CA SER A 130 25.11 6.73 -19.10
C SER A 130 26.15 7.58 -18.37
N PRO A 131 27.09 8.20 -19.10
CA PRO A 131 27.97 9.18 -18.49
C PRO A 131 27.18 10.34 -17.86
N PRO A 132 27.79 11.08 -16.90
CA PRO A 132 27.14 12.18 -16.20
C PRO A 132 26.60 13.29 -17.12
N SER A 133 27.17 13.44 -18.33
CA SER A 133 26.83 14.49 -19.29
C SER A 133 25.56 14.22 -20.10
N ILE A 134 25.12 12.96 -20.22
CA ILE A 134 23.92 12.62 -21.00
C ILE A 134 22.66 12.95 -20.18
N SER A 135 21.79 13.76 -20.77
CA SER A 135 20.53 14.18 -20.16
C SER A 135 19.47 13.08 -20.18
N SER A 136 18.53 13.13 -19.24
CA SER A 136 17.42 12.17 -19.14
C SER A 136 16.56 12.12 -20.41
N LEU A 137 16.36 13.27 -21.07
CA LEU A 137 15.67 13.35 -22.36
C LEU A 137 16.42 12.64 -23.49
N GLN A 138 17.76 12.69 -23.50
CA GLN A 138 18.56 11.96 -24.49
C GLN A 138 18.51 10.44 -24.28
N ILE A 139 18.49 10.00 -23.01
CA ILE A 139 18.28 8.59 -22.66
C ILE A 139 16.91 8.14 -23.19
N LEU A 140 15.85 8.90 -22.89
CA LEU A 140 14.50 8.56 -23.31
C LEU A 140 14.34 8.56 -24.84
N ARG A 141 14.90 9.55 -25.54
CA ARG A 141 14.91 9.57 -27.02
C ARG A 141 15.61 8.34 -27.60
N SER A 142 16.72 7.92 -26.99
CA SER A 142 17.46 6.72 -27.42
C SER A 142 16.67 5.45 -27.18
N PHE A 143 15.93 5.38 -26.06
CA PHE A 143 15.02 4.27 -25.77
C PHE A 143 13.87 4.20 -26.76
N ILE A 144 13.13 5.30 -26.98
CA ILE A 144 12.02 5.35 -27.93
C ILE A 144 12.48 4.99 -29.35
N LYS A 145 13.68 5.41 -29.77
CA LYS A 145 14.22 5.01 -31.08
C LYS A 145 14.52 3.50 -31.20
N LYS A 146 14.84 2.83 -30.08
CA LYS A 146 15.17 1.40 -30.06
C LYS A 146 13.94 0.50 -29.89
N HIS A 147 12.84 1.03 -29.35
CA HIS A 147 11.63 0.25 -29.07
C HIS A 147 10.47 0.66 -29.98
N SER A 148 9.77 -0.33 -30.53
CA SER A 148 8.57 -0.07 -31.35
C SER A 148 7.43 0.49 -30.49
N ALA A 149 6.55 1.31 -31.06
CA ALA A 149 5.38 1.84 -30.35
C ALA A 149 4.50 0.73 -29.76
N PHE A 150 4.36 -0.40 -30.47
CA PHE A 150 3.63 -1.58 -30.00
C PHE A 150 4.23 -2.17 -28.71
N SER A 151 5.56 -2.17 -28.63
CA SER A 151 6.26 -2.76 -27.50
C SER A 151 6.22 -1.86 -26.27
N LEU A 152 6.25 -0.53 -26.45
CA LEU A 152 5.93 0.43 -25.41
C LEU A 152 4.47 0.31 -24.95
N GLY A 153 3.53 0.17 -25.88
CA GLY A 153 2.10 -0.01 -25.57
C GLY A 153 1.83 -1.26 -24.71
N LYS A 154 2.50 -2.38 -24.98
CA LYS A 154 2.43 -3.59 -24.13
C LYS A 154 2.93 -3.34 -22.73
N ILE A 155 4.04 -2.63 -22.58
CA ILE A 155 4.60 -2.30 -21.27
C ILE A 155 3.63 -1.41 -20.49
N VAL A 156 3.12 -0.34 -21.10
CA VAL A 156 2.13 0.57 -20.50
C VAL A 156 0.88 -0.20 -20.08
N LEU A 157 0.36 -1.07 -20.96
CA LEU A 157 -0.83 -1.86 -20.64
C LEU A 157 -0.58 -2.82 -19.46
N THR A 158 0.60 -3.43 -19.41
CA THR A 158 0.94 -4.38 -18.35
C THR A 158 1.10 -3.66 -17.00
N GLN A 159 1.69 -2.46 -16.98
CA GLN A 159 1.74 -1.62 -15.78
C GLN A 159 0.37 -1.04 -15.40
N ALA A 160 -0.47 -0.65 -16.36
CA ALA A 160 -1.83 -0.17 -16.08
C ALA A 160 -2.73 -1.25 -15.45
N MET A 161 -2.52 -2.52 -15.81
CA MET A 161 -3.24 -3.67 -15.27
C MET A 161 -2.60 -4.24 -14.00
N LEU A 162 -1.45 -3.72 -13.58
CA LEU A 162 -0.74 -4.19 -12.40
C LEU A 162 -1.56 -3.97 -11.10
N PRO A 163 -2.15 -2.79 -10.84
CA PRO A 163 -2.92 -2.57 -9.62
C PRO A 163 -4.14 -3.51 -9.49
N SER A 164 -4.84 -3.78 -10.60
CA SER A 164 -6.00 -4.68 -10.60
C SER A 164 -5.58 -6.13 -10.37
N THR A 165 -4.49 -6.56 -11.03
CA THR A 165 -3.94 -7.92 -10.85
C THR A 165 -3.46 -8.13 -9.41
N LEU A 166 -2.82 -7.12 -8.82
CA LEU A 166 -2.42 -7.14 -7.41
C LEU A 166 -3.62 -7.20 -6.48
N ALA A 167 -4.64 -6.38 -6.71
CA ALA A 167 -5.85 -6.42 -5.90
C ALA A 167 -6.49 -7.82 -5.91
N MET A 168 -6.54 -8.50 -7.06
CA MET A 168 -7.04 -9.87 -7.18
C MET A 168 -6.16 -10.90 -6.46
N ILE A 169 -4.83 -10.77 -6.52
CA ILE A 169 -3.90 -11.72 -5.89
C ILE A 169 -3.86 -11.55 -4.36
N ILE A 170 -3.98 -10.31 -3.87
CA ILE A 170 -3.98 -10.04 -2.43
C ILE A 170 -5.33 -10.42 -1.80
N GLN A 171 -6.44 -10.45 -2.57
CA GLN A 171 -7.76 -10.75 -2.03
C GLN A 171 -7.85 -12.13 -1.32
N PRO A 172 -7.35 -13.26 -1.86
CA PRO A 172 -7.28 -14.53 -1.12
C PRO A 172 -6.43 -14.47 0.16
N LEU A 173 -5.36 -13.67 0.14
CA LEU A 173 -4.48 -13.47 1.31
C LEU A 173 -5.20 -12.68 2.41
N PHE A 174 -6.04 -11.70 2.04
CA PHE A 174 -6.94 -11.03 2.98
C PHE A 174 -8.04 -11.95 3.51
N ILE A 175 -8.57 -12.87 2.70
CA ILE A 175 -9.55 -13.87 3.17
C ILE A 175 -8.91 -14.86 4.16
N LEU A 176 -7.65 -15.25 3.96
CA LEU A 176 -6.89 -16.05 4.92
C LEU A 176 -6.63 -15.28 6.23
N LYS A 177 -6.35 -13.97 6.14
CA LYS A 177 -6.16 -13.07 7.29
C LYS A 177 -7.40 -13.03 8.18
N ASP A 178 -8.59 -12.85 7.62
CA ASP A 178 -9.84 -12.79 8.41
C ASP A 178 -10.11 -14.10 9.19
N LYS A 179 -9.53 -15.22 8.76
CA LYS A 179 -9.59 -16.50 9.48
C LYS A 179 -8.57 -16.65 10.61
N TYR A 180 -7.39 -16.04 10.53
CA TYR A 180 -6.24 -16.44 11.37
C TYR A 180 -5.54 -15.33 12.16
N THR A 181 -5.80 -14.05 11.90
CA THR A 181 -5.05 -12.96 12.54
C THR A 181 -5.94 -11.84 13.10
N TYR A 182 -5.76 -11.53 14.38
CA TYR A 182 -6.30 -10.31 14.99
C TYR A 182 -5.63 -9.09 14.34
N SER A 183 -6.42 -8.32 13.59
CA SER A 183 -6.02 -7.12 12.84
C SER A 183 -5.37 -6.01 13.69
N PHE A 184 -5.53 -6.07 15.01
CA PHE A 184 -5.09 -5.02 15.92
C PHE A 184 -3.66 -5.18 16.48
N SER A 185 -3.02 -6.35 16.33
CA SER A 185 -1.65 -6.53 16.83
C SER A 185 -0.59 -5.86 15.93
N MET A 186 0.48 -5.32 16.53
CA MET A 186 1.62 -4.74 15.78
C MET A 186 2.24 -5.76 14.81
N VAL A 187 2.33 -7.03 15.22
CA VAL A 187 2.84 -8.13 14.40
C VAL A 187 1.90 -8.41 13.21
N GLY A 188 0.59 -8.37 13.42
CA GLY A 188 -0.41 -8.51 12.34
C GLY A 188 -0.25 -7.43 11.28
N LYS A 189 -0.16 -6.15 11.68
CA LYS A 189 0.06 -5.02 10.75
C LYS A 189 1.37 -5.15 9.96
N LEU A 190 2.46 -5.56 10.62
CA LEU A 190 3.74 -5.79 9.96
C LEU A 190 3.67 -6.94 8.96
N THR A 191 3.00 -8.04 9.33
CA THR A 191 2.83 -9.21 8.46
C THR A 191 1.98 -8.85 7.24
N ASP A 192 0.89 -8.10 7.42
CA ASP A 192 0.05 -7.61 6.33
C ASP A 192 0.86 -6.78 5.32
N GLU A 193 1.72 -5.89 5.84
CA GLU A 193 2.59 -5.06 5.01
C GLU A 193 3.60 -5.89 4.21
N ILE A 194 4.23 -6.89 4.85
CA ILE A 194 5.15 -7.81 4.18
C ILE A 194 4.43 -8.59 3.08
N VAL A 195 3.23 -9.12 3.35
CA VAL A 195 2.45 -9.91 2.39
C VAL A 195 1.97 -9.05 1.22
N SER A 196 1.51 -7.83 1.50
CA SER A 196 1.12 -6.86 0.47
C SER A 196 2.31 -6.49 -0.42
N TYR A 197 3.48 -6.24 0.19
CA TYR A 197 4.69 -5.92 -0.55
C TYR A 197 5.21 -7.12 -1.36
N LEU A 198 5.17 -8.33 -0.80
CA LEU A 198 5.52 -9.56 -1.51
C LEU A 198 4.66 -9.80 -2.74
N SER A 199 3.34 -9.62 -2.61
CA SER A 199 2.41 -9.75 -3.72
C SER A 199 2.74 -8.75 -4.83
N THR A 200 3.07 -7.51 -4.46
CA THR A 200 3.53 -6.45 -5.37
C THR A 200 4.82 -6.83 -6.07
N PHE A 201 5.83 -7.23 -5.30
CA PHE A 201 7.16 -7.58 -5.78
C PHE A 201 7.15 -8.74 -6.79
N ILE A 202 6.34 -9.78 -6.56
CA ILE A 202 6.25 -10.95 -7.44
C ILE A 202 5.80 -10.57 -8.87
N ILE A 203 5.08 -9.46 -9.03
CA ILE A 203 4.63 -8.99 -10.35
C ILE A 203 5.53 -7.88 -10.88
N THR A 204 5.85 -6.87 -10.07
CA THR A 204 6.63 -5.70 -10.50
C THR A 204 8.05 -6.10 -10.91
N PHE A 205 8.72 -6.93 -10.12
CA PHE A 205 10.13 -7.25 -10.36
C PHE A 205 10.35 -8.01 -11.69
N PRO A 206 9.58 -9.07 -12.03
CA PRO A 206 9.65 -9.68 -13.35
C PRO A 206 9.26 -8.74 -14.49
N LEU A 207 8.33 -7.81 -14.26
CA LEU A 207 7.94 -6.83 -15.26
C LEU A 207 9.07 -5.84 -15.57
N ASP A 208 9.76 -5.34 -14.54
CA ASP A 208 10.93 -4.48 -14.71
C ASP A 208 12.04 -5.20 -15.49
N CYS A 209 12.25 -6.49 -15.20
CA CYS A 209 13.19 -7.32 -15.95
C CYS A 209 12.73 -7.48 -17.40
N TYR A 210 11.44 -7.73 -17.64
CA TYR A 210 10.86 -7.89 -18.97
C TYR A 210 11.07 -6.65 -19.82
N MET A 211 10.81 -5.46 -19.27
CA MET A 211 11.06 -4.18 -19.93
C MET A 211 12.51 -4.02 -20.39
N GLN A 212 13.46 -4.49 -19.57
CA GLN A 212 14.89 -4.34 -19.84
C GLN A 212 15.46 -5.42 -20.76
N THR A 213 14.79 -6.57 -20.90
CA THR A 213 15.19 -7.64 -21.84
C THR A 213 14.85 -7.35 -23.31
N ALA A 214 14.32 -6.16 -23.60
CA ALA A 214 14.09 -5.65 -24.95
C ALA A 214 13.33 -6.61 -25.90
N HIS A 215 12.35 -7.35 -25.36
CA HIS A 215 11.47 -8.26 -26.13
C HIS A 215 12.14 -9.52 -26.68
N ASN A 216 13.38 -9.83 -26.26
CA ASN A 216 14.06 -11.05 -26.70
C ASN A 216 13.48 -12.32 -26.06
N LEU A 217 12.74 -12.19 -24.96
CA LEU A 217 12.18 -13.29 -24.19
C LEU A 217 10.67 -13.10 -24.00
N SER A 218 9.94 -14.21 -23.97
CA SER A 218 8.58 -14.21 -23.42
C SER A 218 8.60 -13.91 -21.91
N PHE A 219 7.50 -13.41 -21.34
CA PHE A 219 7.43 -13.10 -19.91
C PHE A 219 7.76 -14.32 -19.04
N LEU A 220 7.27 -15.51 -19.42
CA LEU A 220 7.56 -16.76 -18.72
C LEU A 220 9.06 -17.15 -18.81
N GLU A 221 9.72 -16.85 -19.93
CA GLU A 221 11.17 -17.01 -20.03
C GLU A 221 11.94 -15.98 -19.22
N VAL A 222 11.46 -14.75 -19.08
CA VAL A 222 12.05 -13.77 -18.15
C VAL A 222 11.97 -14.28 -16.73
N VAL A 223 10.81 -14.79 -16.30
CA VAL A 223 10.67 -15.38 -14.97
C VAL A 223 11.64 -16.55 -14.78
N LYS A 224 11.68 -17.50 -15.72
CA LYS A 224 12.53 -18.69 -15.59
C LYS A 224 14.03 -18.38 -15.73
N LYS A 225 14.43 -17.79 -16.87
CA LYS A 225 15.83 -17.61 -17.26
C LYS A 225 16.50 -16.42 -16.57
N VAL A 226 15.75 -15.34 -16.34
CA VAL A 226 16.29 -14.10 -15.76
C VAL A 226 16.08 -14.10 -14.25
N VAL A 227 14.82 -14.05 -13.79
CA VAL A 227 14.46 -13.86 -12.37
C VAL A 227 14.89 -15.05 -11.52
N LEU A 228 14.53 -16.27 -11.92
CA LEU A 228 14.86 -17.49 -11.19
C LEU A 228 16.23 -18.05 -11.54
N CYS A 229 17.01 -17.36 -12.39
CA CYS A 229 18.33 -17.80 -12.87
C CYS A 229 18.36 -19.29 -13.24
N GLN A 230 17.39 -19.77 -14.03
CA GLN A 230 17.33 -21.18 -14.41
C GLN A 230 18.63 -21.59 -15.09
N ASP A 231 19.37 -22.49 -14.46
CA ASP A 231 20.58 -23.06 -15.05
C ASP A 231 20.22 -23.79 -16.35
N GLY A 232 20.91 -23.44 -17.43
CA GLY A 232 20.69 -24.05 -18.75
C GLY A 232 21.00 -25.54 -18.78
N VAL A 233 21.87 -26.02 -17.89
CA VAL A 233 22.27 -27.43 -17.82
C VAL A 233 21.37 -28.22 -16.85
N THR A 234 21.26 -27.78 -15.60
CA THR A 234 20.51 -28.54 -14.58
C THR A 234 19.03 -28.23 -14.52
N ARG A 235 18.56 -27.17 -15.21
CA ARG A 235 17.20 -26.61 -15.12
C ARG A 235 16.78 -26.21 -13.69
N LYS A 236 17.70 -26.20 -12.73
CA LYS A 236 17.44 -25.83 -11.33
C LYS A 236 17.19 -24.33 -11.23
N LEU A 237 16.19 -23.98 -10.41
CA LEU A 237 15.79 -22.61 -10.12
C LEU A 237 16.54 -22.12 -8.87
N ASN A 238 17.04 -20.89 -8.91
CA ASN A 238 17.79 -20.27 -7.82
C ASN A 238 16.98 -19.18 -7.13
N PHE A 239 16.16 -19.59 -6.16
CA PHE A 239 15.33 -18.68 -5.35
C PHE A 239 16.12 -17.79 -4.39
N LYS A 240 17.38 -18.12 -4.09
CA LYS A 240 18.21 -17.39 -3.12
C LYS A 240 18.41 -15.93 -3.55
N ASN A 241 18.65 -15.70 -4.83
CA ASN A 241 18.85 -14.33 -5.33
C ASN A 241 17.54 -13.53 -5.20
N VAL A 242 16.41 -14.13 -5.61
CA VAL A 242 15.09 -13.49 -5.54
C VAL A 242 14.74 -13.11 -4.10
N ALA A 243 15.01 -14.00 -3.14
CA ALA A 243 14.80 -13.73 -1.72
C ALA A 243 15.64 -12.54 -1.23
N TYR A 244 16.91 -12.45 -1.61
CA TYR A 244 17.74 -11.31 -1.24
C TYR A 244 17.29 -10.02 -1.88
N THR A 245 16.93 -10.05 -3.17
CA THR A 245 16.39 -8.88 -3.85
C THR A 245 15.09 -8.43 -3.20
N PHE A 246 14.21 -9.37 -2.83
CA PHE A 246 13.00 -9.08 -2.08
C PHE A 246 13.30 -8.40 -0.74
N ILE A 247 14.19 -8.97 0.08
CA ILE A 247 14.56 -8.42 1.40
C ILE A 247 15.11 -7.00 1.27
N SER A 248 16.01 -6.77 0.32
CA SER A 248 16.60 -5.46 0.11
C SER A 248 15.59 -4.45 -0.43
N SER A 249 14.72 -4.87 -1.34
CA SER A 249 13.65 -4.03 -1.88
C SER A 249 12.62 -3.68 -0.81
N PHE A 250 12.25 -4.64 0.04
CA PHE A 250 11.39 -4.42 1.20
C PHE A 250 12.03 -3.47 2.22
N GLY A 251 13.33 -3.60 2.47
CA GLY A 251 14.07 -2.66 3.34
C GLY A 251 14.04 -1.22 2.79
N MET A 252 14.22 -1.06 1.48
CA MET A 252 14.11 0.25 0.81
C MET A 252 12.68 0.80 0.87
N TYR A 253 11.68 -0.06 0.69
CA TYR A 253 10.26 0.30 0.84
C TYR A 253 9.94 0.76 2.27
N ALA A 254 10.33 -0.01 3.29
CA ALA A 254 10.14 0.35 4.69
C ALA A 254 10.80 1.68 5.03
N LEU A 255 12.02 1.92 4.55
CA LEU A 255 12.72 3.19 4.74
C LEU A 255 12.02 4.35 4.03
N SER A 256 11.54 4.17 2.80
CA SER A 256 10.74 5.17 2.08
C SER A 256 9.47 5.55 2.85
N ARG A 257 8.81 4.56 3.46
CA ARG A 257 7.62 4.76 4.28
C ARG A 257 7.95 5.51 5.57
N LEU A 258 9.06 5.18 6.24
CA LEU A 258 9.53 5.91 7.42
C LEU A 258 9.83 7.38 7.10
N LEU A 259 10.41 7.67 5.93
CA LEU A 259 10.63 9.04 5.48
C LEU A 259 9.31 9.79 5.26
N ARG A 260 8.32 9.15 4.61
CA ARG A 260 6.97 9.73 4.45
C ARG A 260 6.32 10.04 5.80
N ILE A 261 6.38 9.10 6.75
CA ILE A 261 5.85 9.29 8.12
C ILE A 261 6.60 10.42 8.83
N GLY A 262 7.92 10.46 8.72
CA GLY A 262 8.77 11.49 9.31
C GLY A 262 8.40 12.88 8.81
N TYR A 263 8.20 13.03 7.50
CA TYR A 263 7.74 14.30 6.92
C TYR A 263 6.38 14.72 7.44
N ASN A 264 5.39 13.82 7.46
CA ASN A 264 4.05 14.14 7.96
C ASN A 264 4.09 14.58 9.44
N LYS A 265 4.99 14.00 10.24
CA LYS A 265 5.23 14.46 11.62
C LYS A 265 5.84 15.86 11.68
N VAL A 266 6.78 16.19 10.78
CA VAL A 266 7.35 17.54 10.68
C VAL A 266 6.27 18.55 10.27
N GLU A 267 5.43 18.21 9.31
CA GLU A 267 4.30 19.04 8.88
C GLU A 267 3.34 19.33 10.03
N ALA A 268 2.90 18.29 10.75
CA ALA A 268 2.03 18.42 11.91
C ALA A 268 2.67 19.25 13.05
N TYR A 269 3.99 19.11 13.23
CA TYR A 269 4.74 19.90 14.21
C TYR A 269 4.83 21.38 13.84
N VAL A 270 5.08 21.69 12.56
CA VAL A 270 5.10 23.07 12.07
C VAL A 270 3.73 23.72 12.21
N GLU A 271 2.67 22.98 11.91
CA GLU A 271 1.29 23.45 12.09
C GLU A 271 0.97 23.74 13.56
N SER A 272 1.25 22.81 14.47
CA SER A 272 0.98 23.03 15.89
C SER A 272 1.74 24.24 16.42
N LYS A 273 3.01 24.42 16.04
CA LYS A 273 3.82 25.59 16.43
C LYS A 273 3.36 26.91 15.80
N SER A 274 2.83 26.87 14.58
CA SER A 274 2.21 28.04 13.96
C SER A 274 0.93 28.47 14.65
N LEU A 275 0.15 27.53 15.19
CA LEU A 275 -1.04 27.82 15.99
C LEU A 275 -0.69 28.35 17.39
N GLU A 276 0.34 27.79 18.02
CA GLU A 276 0.82 28.26 19.33
C GLU A 276 1.42 29.68 19.29
N ASN A 277 2.10 30.05 18.19
CA ASN A 277 2.70 31.37 18.03
C ASN A 277 2.41 31.96 16.64
N PRO A 278 1.18 32.47 16.41
CA PRO A 278 0.75 32.96 15.10
C PRO A 278 1.53 34.18 14.61
N ASN A 279 2.17 34.92 15.51
CA ASN A 279 2.98 36.10 15.19
C ASN A 279 4.41 35.76 14.73
N SER A 280 4.84 34.51 14.89
CA SER A 280 6.15 34.06 14.44
C SER A 280 6.20 33.95 12.92
N THR A 281 6.97 34.83 12.28
CA THR A 281 7.24 34.76 10.84
C THR A 281 7.93 33.45 10.46
N PHE A 282 8.75 32.88 11.35
CA PHE A 282 9.41 31.60 11.13
C PHE A 282 8.40 30.46 10.94
N TRP A 283 7.43 30.32 11.85
CA TRP A 283 6.42 29.26 11.77
C TRP A 283 5.48 29.47 10.59
N ARG A 284 5.05 30.72 10.38
CA ARG A 284 4.22 31.09 9.23
C ARG A 284 4.92 30.79 7.90
N ASN A 285 6.20 31.11 7.77
CA ASN A 285 6.97 30.79 6.56
C ASN A 285 7.22 29.29 6.42
N SER A 286 7.37 28.57 7.54
CA SER A 286 7.54 27.12 7.54
C SER A 286 6.29 26.38 7.04
N LEU A 287 5.09 26.98 7.13
CA LEU A 287 3.86 26.42 6.53
C LEU A 287 3.96 26.22 5.01
N ILE A 288 4.95 26.81 4.33
CA ILE A 288 5.22 26.53 2.92
C ILE A 288 5.47 25.03 2.67
N ILE A 289 5.88 24.27 3.69
CA ILE A 289 6.03 22.81 3.63
C ILE A 289 4.70 22.09 3.36
N LYS A 290 3.55 22.72 3.67
CA LYS A 290 2.21 22.20 3.33
C LYS A 290 1.87 22.32 1.85
N SER A 291 2.57 23.19 1.11
CA SER A 291 2.36 23.33 -0.33
C SER A 291 2.64 22.00 -1.02
N ILE A 292 1.67 21.51 -1.80
CA ILE A 292 1.79 20.27 -2.57
C ILE A 292 3.08 20.29 -3.42
N TYR A 293 3.45 21.46 -3.96
CA TYR A 293 4.67 21.63 -4.74
C TYR A 293 5.94 21.40 -3.91
N VAL A 294 6.02 21.99 -2.71
CA VAL A 294 7.18 21.86 -1.82
C VAL A 294 7.28 20.45 -1.26
N LYS A 295 6.15 19.88 -0.84
CA LYS A 295 6.04 18.47 -0.43
C LYS A 295 6.54 17.53 -1.52
N SER A 296 6.07 17.71 -2.75
CA SER A 296 6.49 16.90 -3.89
C SER A 296 7.98 17.03 -4.18
N ILE A 297 8.56 18.24 -4.08
CA ILE A 297 10.01 18.45 -4.24
C ILE A 297 10.80 17.71 -3.15
N PHE A 298 10.46 17.90 -1.87
CA PHE A 298 11.14 17.23 -0.76
C PHE A 298 11.05 15.72 -0.87
N MET A 299 9.84 15.19 -1.11
CA MET A 299 9.64 13.76 -1.30
C MET A 299 10.44 13.23 -2.47
N SER A 300 10.49 13.94 -3.59
CA SER A 300 11.30 13.53 -4.75
C SER A 300 12.79 13.49 -4.41
N LEU A 301 13.32 14.52 -3.73
CA LEU A 301 14.72 14.57 -3.34
C LEU A 301 15.09 13.40 -2.42
N PHE A 302 14.20 13.04 -1.50
CA PHE A 302 14.43 11.91 -0.61
C PHE A 302 14.27 10.56 -1.31
N LEU A 303 13.23 10.38 -2.14
CA LEU A 303 12.84 9.07 -2.67
C LEU A 303 13.57 8.67 -3.96
N VAL A 304 13.97 9.63 -4.80
CA VAL A 304 14.58 9.36 -6.11
C VAL A 304 15.89 8.57 -6.02
N PRO A 305 16.80 8.83 -5.06
CA PRO A 305 17.96 7.97 -4.87
C PRO A 305 17.59 6.51 -4.57
N TYR A 306 16.52 6.28 -3.79
CA TYR A 306 16.03 4.92 -3.49
C TYR A 306 15.49 4.24 -4.73
N GLU A 307 14.71 4.97 -5.54
CA GLU A 307 14.20 4.50 -6.83
C GLU A 307 15.35 4.11 -7.78
N ALA A 308 16.39 4.94 -7.85
CA ALA A 308 17.55 4.70 -8.71
C ALA A 308 18.32 3.44 -8.31
N ILE A 309 18.51 3.22 -7.00
CA ILE A 309 19.17 2.01 -6.44
C ILE A 309 18.29 0.78 -6.64
N HIS A 310 17.00 0.88 -6.32
CA HIS A 310 16.04 -0.22 -6.45
C HIS A 310 15.96 -0.72 -7.90
N SER A 311 15.93 0.20 -8.86
CA SER A 311 15.92 -0.11 -10.29
C SER A 311 17.18 -0.87 -10.76
N GLN A 312 18.31 -0.76 -10.04
CA GLN A 312 19.52 -1.51 -10.41
C GLN A 312 19.38 -3.01 -10.19
N TYR A 313 18.49 -3.47 -9.29
CA TYR A 313 18.32 -4.90 -9.04
C TYR A 313 17.88 -5.62 -10.31
N SER A 314 16.80 -5.18 -10.95
CA SER A 314 16.32 -5.79 -12.20
C SER A 314 17.37 -5.69 -13.31
N TYR A 315 18.07 -4.56 -13.41
CA TYR A 315 19.18 -4.38 -14.35
C TYR A 315 20.29 -5.40 -14.18
N LEU A 316 20.75 -5.67 -12.96
CA LEU A 316 21.80 -6.64 -12.70
C LEU A 316 21.39 -8.05 -13.09
N TYR A 317 20.13 -8.44 -12.86
CA TYR A 317 19.62 -9.74 -13.29
C TYR A 317 19.59 -9.85 -14.82
N VAL A 318 19.10 -8.82 -15.51
CA VAL A 318 19.08 -8.79 -16.98
C VAL A 318 20.51 -8.84 -17.55
N GLN A 319 21.43 -8.03 -17.04
CA GLN A 319 22.81 -8.03 -17.54
C GLN A 319 23.52 -9.37 -17.28
N ARG A 320 23.27 -10.01 -16.12
CA ARG A 320 23.79 -11.34 -15.81
C ARG A 320 23.28 -12.37 -16.81
N TYR A 321 21.98 -12.35 -17.11
CA TYR A 321 21.39 -13.22 -18.12
C TYR A 321 22.02 -13.01 -19.51
N LEU A 322 22.30 -11.75 -19.88
CA LEU A 322 22.98 -11.40 -21.13
C LEU A 322 24.49 -11.73 -21.15
N GLY A 323 25.02 -12.39 -20.11
CA GLY A 323 26.43 -12.79 -20.03
C GLY A 323 27.41 -11.63 -19.90
N LYS A 324 26.93 -10.42 -19.55
CA LYS A 324 27.80 -9.27 -19.34
C LYS A 324 28.44 -9.32 -17.96
N PRO A 325 29.68 -8.83 -17.80
CA PRO A 325 30.32 -8.74 -16.50
C PRO A 325 29.51 -7.77 -15.63
N THR A 326 28.69 -8.34 -14.76
CA THR A 326 28.01 -7.60 -13.70
C THR A 326 28.86 -7.67 -12.45
N LEU A 327 28.89 -6.58 -11.67
CA LEU A 327 29.21 -6.69 -10.25
C LEU A 327 28.40 -7.85 -9.67
N SER A 328 29.04 -8.65 -8.80
CA SER A 328 28.35 -9.66 -7.98
C SER A 328 26.99 -9.10 -7.57
N LEU A 329 25.90 -9.88 -7.69
CA LEU A 329 24.55 -9.49 -7.27
C LEU A 329 24.61 -9.05 -5.81
N SER A 330 24.96 -7.79 -5.59
CA SER A 330 25.36 -7.30 -4.30
C SER A 330 24.07 -7.03 -3.57
N ILE A 331 23.88 -7.81 -2.51
CA ILE A 331 22.62 -7.87 -1.76
C ILE A 331 22.37 -6.52 -1.07
N ASN A 332 23.42 -5.75 -0.78
CA ASN A 332 23.33 -4.53 0.00
C ASN A 332 23.03 -3.28 -0.87
N PRO A 333 21.90 -2.57 -0.66
CA PRO A 333 21.61 -1.30 -1.33
C PRO A 333 22.72 -0.25 -1.23
N ILE A 334 23.45 -0.21 -0.10
CA ILE A 334 24.53 0.75 0.13
C ILE A 334 25.70 0.48 -0.84
N SER A 335 26.07 -0.78 -1.02
CA SER A 335 27.13 -1.16 -1.96
C SER A 335 26.75 -0.80 -3.39
N LEU A 336 25.50 -1.07 -3.79
CA LEU A 336 24.98 -0.67 -5.10
C LEU A 336 25.05 0.84 -5.32
N ALA A 337 24.68 1.63 -4.31
CA ALA A 337 24.76 3.08 -4.37
C ALA A 337 26.21 3.56 -4.57
N VAL A 338 27.16 3.00 -3.80
CA VAL A 338 28.59 3.33 -3.92
C VAL A 338 29.12 2.98 -5.31
N ASP A 339 28.78 1.81 -5.84
CA ASP A 339 29.23 1.37 -7.17
C ASP A 339 28.63 2.24 -8.29
N LEU A 340 27.36 2.64 -8.15
CA LEU A 340 26.69 3.53 -9.09
C LEU A 340 27.33 4.92 -9.10
N VAL A 341 27.64 5.46 -7.92
CA VAL A 341 28.30 6.77 -7.79
C VAL A 341 29.73 6.71 -8.33
N LYS A 342 30.48 5.63 -8.07
CA LYS A 342 31.84 5.45 -8.61
C LYS A 342 31.85 5.31 -10.13
N SER A 343 30.88 4.61 -10.71
CA SER A 343 30.85 4.32 -12.16
C SER A 343 30.22 5.43 -13.00
N GLN A 344 29.17 6.10 -12.50
CA GLN A 344 28.34 7.04 -13.28
C GLN A 344 28.23 8.44 -12.64
N GLY A 345 28.89 8.65 -11.49
CA GLY A 345 28.85 9.91 -10.74
C GLY A 345 27.57 10.11 -9.93
N TYR A 346 27.63 11.03 -8.96
CA TYR A 346 26.52 11.32 -8.04
C TYR A 346 25.21 11.72 -8.74
N ARG A 347 25.32 12.43 -9.87
CA ARG A 347 24.16 12.87 -10.67
C ARG A 347 23.29 11.71 -11.13
N LYS A 348 23.83 10.48 -11.26
CA LYS A 348 23.06 9.30 -11.66
C LYS A 348 21.90 9.01 -10.72
N LEU A 349 22.07 9.23 -9.41
CA LEU A 349 21.04 9.00 -8.39
C LEU A 349 19.84 9.94 -8.50
N TYR A 350 19.95 11.05 -9.23
CA TYR A 350 18.91 12.07 -9.36
C TYR A 350 18.44 12.29 -10.81
N LYS A 351 18.85 11.42 -11.76
CA LYS A 351 18.49 11.63 -13.18
C LYS A 351 16.99 11.56 -13.45
N SER A 352 16.22 10.77 -12.70
CA SER A 352 14.77 10.68 -12.83
C SER A 352 14.01 11.79 -12.10
N LEU A 353 14.68 12.68 -11.36
CA LEU A 353 14.06 13.66 -10.47
C LEU A 353 12.90 14.45 -11.09
N PRO A 354 12.99 15.00 -12.33
CA PRO A 354 11.87 15.73 -12.93
C PRO A 354 10.62 14.86 -13.14
N PHE A 355 10.79 13.58 -13.47
CA PHE A 355 9.68 12.66 -13.75
C PHE A 355 9.07 12.14 -12.46
N SER A 356 9.91 11.79 -11.46
CA SER A 356 9.43 11.39 -10.14
C SER A 356 8.72 12.55 -9.43
N TYR A 357 9.16 13.80 -9.63
CA TYR A 357 8.46 14.99 -9.15
C TYR A 357 7.06 15.14 -9.77
N ILE A 358 6.94 15.02 -11.09
CA ILE A 358 5.63 15.08 -11.75
C ILE A 358 4.74 13.93 -11.28
N SER A 359 5.30 12.74 -11.10
CA SER A 359 4.56 11.57 -10.61
C SER A 359 3.99 11.80 -9.21
N LEU A 360 4.81 12.28 -8.27
CA LEU A 360 4.38 12.60 -6.90
C LEU A 360 3.38 13.75 -6.86
N LEU A 361 3.59 14.77 -7.70
CA LEU A 361 2.67 15.88 -7.82
C LEU A 361 1.28 15.41 -8.28
N LEU A 362 1.23 14.55 -9.31
CA LEU A 362 -0.01 13.95 -9.81
C LEU A 362 -0.65 13.01 -8.77
N GLU A 363 0.14 12.19 -8.07
CA GLU A 363 -0.34 11.33 -6.98
C GLU A 363 -1.06 12.17 -5.91
N GLU A 364 -0.43 13.25 -5.43
CA GLU A 364 -1.01 14.14 -4.41
C GLU A 364 -2.23 14.90 -4.93
N TYR A 365 -2.22 15.38 -6.18
CA TYR A 365 -3.38 16.04 -6.79
C TYR A 365 -4.58 15.10 -6.96
N LEU A 366 -4.34 13.84 -7.31
CA LEU A 366 -5.40 12.85 -7.43
C LEU A 366 -5.97 12.56 -6.04
N ILE A 367 -5.10 12.25 -5.06
CA ILE A 367 -5.54 11.96 -3.69
C ILE A 367 -6.37 13.12 -3.11
N SER A 368 -5.95 14.37 -3.27
CA SER A 368 -6.65 15.53 -2.69
C SER A 368 -8.04 15.78 -3.29
N ASN A 369 -8.19 15.56 -4.61
CA ASN A 369 -9.47 15.71 -5.30
C ASN A 369 -10.43 14.55 -5.03
N ILE A 370 -9.90 13.37 -4.66
CA ILE A 370 -10.73 12.20 -4.40
C ILE A 370 -11.15 12.14 -2.92
N SER A 371 -10.29 12.57 -2.00
CA SER A 371 -10.62 12.63 -0.57
C SER A 371 -11.70 13.65 -0.22
N THR A 372 -12.05 14.53 -1.17
CA THR A 372 -13.12 15.52 -0.99
C THR A 372 -14.51 15.00 -1.41
N ASP A 373 -14.57 13.84 -2.10
CA ASP A 373 -15.81 13.21 -2.58
C ASP A 373 -16.14 11.85 -1.90
N LEU A 374 -15.36 11.45 -0.89
CA LEU A 374 -15.58 10.27 -0.01
C LEU A 374 -15.91 10.72 1.41
#